data_AF-A0A1V9X9J5-F1
#
_entry.id   AF-A0A1V9X9J5-F1
#
_cell.length_a   1.000
_cell.length_b   1.000
_cell.length_c   1.000
_cell.angle_alpha   90.00
_cell.angle_beta   90.00
_cell.angle_gamma   90.00
#
_symmetry.space_group_name_H-M   'P 1'
#
loop_
_entity.id
_entity.type
_entity.pdbx_description
1 polymer ?
#
loop_
_entity_poly.entity_id
_entity_poly.type
_entity_poly.pdbx_seq_one_letter_code
_entity_poly.pdbx_strand_id
1 'polypeptide(L)'
;MSSQVQANALTCIEQVMDKLEKTDTLDQVLPMLEKAKVNDPAILMPVVRIYKRMLGDKRYGLTVHLLATKVLPALIPVAVSPALKVDQFQELTELCQEMLDAVSKSQRNKLKLEKLSLQPSSEL
;
A
#
# COMPACT_ATOMS: atom_id res chain seq x y z
N MET A 1 11.14 -21.20 0.84
CA MET A 1 9.78 -21.48 1.36
C MET A 1 8.90 -21.88 0.18
N SER A 2 8.06 -22.89 0.34
CA SER A 2 7.00 -23.21 -0.64
C SER A 2 6.04 -22.01 -0.75
N SER A 3 5.52 -21.71 -1.95
CA SER A 3 4.56 -20.61 -2.16
C SER A 3 3.34 -20.74 -1.23
N GLN A 4 2.93 -21.98 -0.94
CA GLN A 4 1.81 -22.25 -0.03
C GLN A 4 2.10 -21.81 1.42
N VAL A 5 3.33 -22.04 1.92
CA VAL A 5 3.69 -21.64 3.29
C VAL A 5 3.70 -20.12 3.38
N GLN A 6 4.18 -19.43 2.34
CA GLN A 6 4.17 -17.97 2.29
C GLN A 6 2.74 -17.41 2.23
N ALA A 7 1.87 -17.98 1.40
CA ALA A 7 0.46 -17.59 1.31
C ALA A 7 -0.26 -17.76 2.66
N ASN A 8 -0.05 -18.90 3.33
CA ASN A 8 -0.64 -19.17 4.65
C ASN A 8 -0.11 -18.19 5.70
N ALA A 9 1.20 -17.92 5.73
CA ALA A 9 1.78 -16.98 6.67
C ALA A 9 1.21 -15.56 6.50
N LEU A 10 1.08 -15.08 5.26
CA LEU A 10 0.47 -13.78 4.97
C LEU A 10 -1.02 -13.75 5.36
N THR A 11 -1.76 -14.83 5.13
CA THR A 11 -3.16 -14.94 5.56
C THR A 11 -3.28 -14.88 7.10
N CYS A 12 -2.36 -15.53 7.83
CA CYS A 12 -2.33 -15.42 9.28
C CYS A 12 -2.03 -13.98 9.73
N ILE A 13 -1.04 -13.31 9.09
CA ILE A 13 -0.72 -11.91 9.39
C ILE A 13 -1.94 -11.03 9.17
N GLU A 14 -2.63 -11.17 8.05
CA GLU A 14 -3.87 -10.46 7.72
C GLU A 14 -4.90 -10.55 8.86
N GLN A 15 -5.08 -11.74 9.44
CA GLN A 15 -6.03 -11.99 10.53
C GLN A 15 -5.62 -11.39 11.87
N VAL A 16 -4.32 -11.21 12.12
CA VAL A 16 -3.80 -10.66 13.39
C VAL A 16 -3.40 -9.20 13.30
N MET A 17 -3.57 -8.55 12.13
CA MET A 17 -3.22 -7.15 11.91
C MET A 17 -3.77 -6.21 12.99
N ASP A 18 -4.95 -6.49 13.54
CA ASP A 18 -5.57 -5.63 14.56
C ASP A 18 -4.87 -5.69 15.93
N LYS A 19 -3.95 -6.65 16.11
CA LYS A 19 -3.15 -6.85 17.31
C LYS A 19 -1.72 -6.33 17.17
N LEU A 20 -1.34 -5.84 15.99
CA LEU A 20 0.01 -5.38 15.71
C LEU A 20 0.12 -3.89 16.00
N GLU A 21 1.23 -3.50 16.61
CA GLU A 21 1.57 -2.08 16.75
C GLU A 21 2.21 -1.54 15.47
N LYS A 22 2.35 -0.21 15.42
CA LYS A 22 2.95 0.48 14.28
C LYS A 22 4.36 -0.03 13.96
N THR A 23 5.18 -0.23 14.99
CA THR A 23 6.56 -0.70 14.87
C THR A 23 6.62 -2.10 14.28
N ASP A 24 5.83 -3.06 14.81
CA ASP A 24 5.74 -4.41 14.25
C ASP A 24 5.33 -4.38 12.77
N THR A 25 4.38 -3.51 12.43
CA THR A 25 3.88 -3.37 11.07
C THR A 25 4.96 -2.85 10.12
N LEU A 26 5.70 -1.81 10.52
CA LEU A 26 6.72 -1.20 9.67
C LEU A 26 8.01 -2.02 9.61
N ASP A 27 8.43 -2.62 10.72
CA ASP A 27 9.73 -3.28 10.84
C ASP A 27 9.67 -4.75 10.42
N GLN A 28 8.50 -5.39 10.50
CA GLN A 28 8.33 -6.81 10.17
C GLN A 28 7.38 -7.02 8.98
N VAL A 29 6.14 -6.53 9.08
CA VAL A 29 5.12 -6.82 8.06
C VAL A 29 5.49 -6.20 6.72
N LEU A 30 5.81 -4.91 6.68
CA LEU A 30 6.13 -4.22 5.44
C LEU A 30 7.32 -4.86 4.69
N PRO A 31 8.47 -5.18 5.33
CA PRO A 31 9.55 -5.94 4.69
C PRO A 31 9.14 -7.33 4.18
N MET A 32 8.18 -8.00 4.84
CA MET A 32 7.65 -9.27 4.36
C MET A 32 6.83 -9.10 3.08
N LEU A 33 6.02 -8.02 2.99
CA LEU A 33 5.25 -7.69 1.80
C LEU A 33 6.16 -7.31 0.63
N GLU A 34 7.23 -6.54 0.87
CA GLU A 34 8.22 -6.16 -0.16
C GLU A 34 8.95 -7.38 -0.75
N LYS A 35 9.12 -8.45 0.02
CA LYS A 35 9.75 -9.71 -0.41
C LYS A 35 8.73 -10.73 -0.95
N ALA A 36 7.44 -10.41 -0.93
CA ALA A 36 6.40 -11.32 -1.35
C ALA A 36 6.46 -11.57 -2.87
N LYS A 37 6.26 -12.83 -3.29
CA LYS A 37 6.19 -13.20 -4.71
C LYS A 37 4.81 -12.88 -5.27
N VAL A 38 4.51 -11.60 -5.41
CA VAL A 38 3.20 -11.07 -5.84
C VAL A 38 2.73 -11.50 -7.23
N ASN A 39 3.59 -12.18 -8.01
CA ASN A 39 3.19 -12.80 -9.28
C ASN A 39 2.31 -14.04 -9.11
N ASP A 40 2.32 -14.66 -7.92
CA ASP A 40 1.44 -15.77 -7.57
C ASP A 40 0.15 -15.21 -6.93
N PRO A 41 -1.05 -15.41 -7.53
CA PRO A 41 -2.30 -14.91 -6.97
C PRO A 41 -2.58 -15.36 -5.53
N ALA A 42 -2.13 -16.56 -5.13
CA ALA A 42 -2.33 -17.04 -3.76
C ALA A 42 -1.55 -16.21 -2.72
N ILE A 43 -0.45 -15.58 -3.15
CA ILE A 43 0.37 -14.67 -2.34
C ILE A 43 -0.11 -13.23 -2.49
N LEU A 44 -0.46 -12.82 -3.71
CA LEU A 44 -0.93 -11.46 -4.02
C LEU A 44 -2.16 -11.08 -3.20
N MET A 45 -3.17 -11.94 -3.14
CA MET A 45 -4.46 -11.54 -2.55
C MET A 45 -4.35 -11.21 -1.05
N PRO A 46 -3.66 -12.00 -0.21
CA PRO A 46 -3.33 -11.58 1.15
C PRO A 46 -2.54 -10.26 1.21
N VAL A 47 -1.56 -10.05 0.32
CA VAL A 47 -0.78 -8.81 0.26
C VAL A 47 -1.68 -7.59 -0.02
N VAL A 48 -2.58 -7.70 -0.99
CA VAL A 48 -3.57 -6.67 -1.33
C VAL A 48 -4.44 -6.34 -0.12
N ARG A 49 -4.98 -7.34 0.58
CA ARG A 49 -5.84 -7.11 1.75
C ARG A 49 -5.10 -6.51 2.94
N ILE A 50 -3.85 -6.92 3.18
CA ILE A 50 -2.99 -6.30 4.21
C ILE A 50 -2.76 -4.83 3.87
N TYR A 51 -2.36 -4.51 2.64
CA TYR A 51 -2.16 -3.11 2.23
C TYR A 51 -3.44 -2.29 2.30
N LYS A 52 -4.60 -2.85 1.93
CA LYS A 52 -5.91 -2.19 2.06
C LYS A 52 -6.20 -1.83 3.52
N ARG A 53 -5.94 -2.75 4.45
CA ARG A 53 -6.08 -2.48 5.89
C ARG A 53 -5.10 -1.42 6.38
N MET A 54 -3.84 -1.49 5.95
CA MET A 54 -2.81 -0.49 6.29
C MET A 54 -3.14 0.92 5.76
N LEU A 55 -3.77 1.00 4.58
CA LEU A 55 -4.21 2.26 3.99
C LEU A 55 -5.43 2.85 4.72
N GLY A 56 -6.36 1.99 5.13
CA GLY A 56 -7.58 2.37 5.84
C GLY A 56 -7.35 2.90 7.26
N ASP A 57 -6.25 2.52 7.90
CA ASP A 57 -5.95 2.93 9.27
C ASP A 57 -4.51 3.47 9.41
N LYS A 58 -4.42 4.77 9.72
CA LYS A 58 -3.14 5.50 9.87
C LYS A 58 -2.26 4.95 11.00
N ARG A 59 -2.79 4.17 11.95
CA ARG A 59 -2.01 3.56 13.03
C ARG A 59 -0.87 2.68 12.49
N TYR A 60 -1.05 2.09 11.32
CA TYR A 60 -0.08 1.22 10.66
C TYR A 60 1.09 1.96 10.02
N GLY A 61 1.05 3.30 9.98
CA GLY A 61 2.20 4.10 9.56
C GLY A 61 2.50 4.08 8.06
N LEU A 62 1.58 3.59 7.22
CA LEU A 62 1.74 3.57 5.77
C LEU A 62 1.71 4.99 5.19
N THR A 63 2.89 5.54 4.89
CA THR A 63 3.01 6.92 4.40
C THR A 63 2.81 7.01 2.89
N VAL A 64 2.37 8.18 2.40
CA VAL A 64 2.29 8.45 0.95
C VAL A 64 3.63 8.33 0.22
N HIS A 65 4.75 8.51 0.93
CA HIS A 65 6.07 8.29 0.35
C HIS A 65 6.29 6.80 0.08
N LEU A 66 6.01 5.93 1.06
CA LEU A 66 6.09 4.47 0.89
C LEU A 66 5.14 3.98 -0.21
N LEU A 67 3.93 4.54 -0.29
CA LEU A 67 2.99 4.23 -1.38
C LEU A 67 3.63 4.50 -2.75
N ALA A 68 4.17 5.70 -2.95
CA ALA A 68 4.72 6.12 -4.23
C ALA A 68 6.02 5.42 -4.63
N THR A 69 6.90 5.11 -3.66
CA THR A 69 8.26 4.62 -3.95
C THR A 69 8.45 3.12 -3.77
N LYS A 70 7.53 2.44 -3.08
CA LYS A 70 7.64 1.01 -2.77
C LYS A 70 6.40 0.22 -3.17
N VAL A 71 5.24 0.60 -2.63
CA VAL A 71 4.03 -0.23 -2.73
C VAL A 71 3.43 -0.21 -4.14
N LEU A 72 3.12 0.97 -4.68
CA LEU A 72 2.56 1.10 -6.04
C LEU A 72 3.52 0.52 -7.10
N PRO A 73 4.83 0.82 -7.10
CA PRO A 73 5.77 0.21 -8.04
C PRO A 73 5.80 -1.33 -8.00
N ALA A 74 5.58 -1.94 -6.84
CA ALA A 74 5.54 -3.39 -6.71
C ALA A 74 4.22 -4.00 -7.21
N LEU A 75 3.09 -3.30 -7.04
CA LEU A 75 1.75 -3.82 -7.35
C LEU A 75 1.30 -3.55 -8.79
N ILE A 76 1.62 -2.39 -9.35
CA ILE A 76 1.17 -1.98 -10.70
C ILE A 76 1.54 -3.00 -11.80
N PRO A 77 2.78 -3.57 -11.84
CA PRO A 77 3.14 -4.55 -12.86
C PRO A 77 2.30 -5.82 -12.81
N VAL A 78 1.74 -6.17 -11.65
CA VAL A 78 0.92 -7.38 -11.47
C VAL A 78 -0.44 -7.23 -12.15
N ALA A 79 -0.93 -5.99 -12.33
CA ALA A 79 -2.25 -5.74 -12.93
C ALA A 79 -2.38 -6.23 -14.38
N VAL A 80 -1.27 -6.46 -15.08
CA VAL A 80 -1.26 -7.03 -16.44
C VAL A 80 -0.95 -8.52 -16.46
N SER A 81 -0.90 -9.18 -15.30
CA SER A 81 -0.61 -10.61 -15.20
C SER A 81 -1.77 -11.44 -15.76
N PRO A 82 -1.51 -12.39 -16.68
CA PRO A 82 -2.54 -13.28 -17.21
C PRO A 82 -3.02 -14.32 -16.18
N ALA A 83 -2.35 -14.44 -15.03
CA ALA A 83 -2.73 -15.34 -13.96
C ALA A 83 -3.89 -14.82 -13.08
N LEU A 84 -4.27 -13.54 -13.25
CA LEU A 84 -5.33 -12.93 -12.46
C LEU A 84 -6.72 -13.33 -12.95
N LYS A 85 -7.59 -13.57 -11.98
CA LYS A 85 -9.03 -13.61 -12.21
C LYS A 85 -9.62 -12.20 -12.15
N VAL A 86 -10.83 -12.02 -12.68
CA VAL A 86 -11.50 -10.71 -12.80
C VAL A 86 -11.69 -10.06 -11.43
N ASP A 87 -12.14 -10.83 -10.43
CA ASP A 87 -12.30 -10.40 -9.05
C ASP A 87 -10.97 -9.94 -8.42
N GLN A 88 -9.91 -10.73 -8.63
CA GLN A 88 -8.56 -10.42 -8.14
C GLN A 88 -7.98 -9.15 -8.77
N PHE A 89 -8.18 -8.99 -10.08
CA PHE A 89 -7.80 -7.77 -10.80
C PHE A 89 -8.56 -6.55 -10.28
N GLN A 90 -9.86 -6.68 -10.04
CA GLN A 90 -10.67 -5.60 -9.51
C GLN A 90 -10.17 -5.15 -8.13
N GLU A 91 -9.96 -6.09 -7.19
CA GLU A 91 -9.43 -5.77 -5.86
C GLU A 91 -8.05 -5.09 -5.91
N LEU A 92 -7.15 -5.57 -6.78
CA LEU A 92 -5.82 -4.98 -6.96
C LEU A 92 -5.89 -3.56 -7.50
N THR A 93 -6.71 -3.34 -8.54
CA THR A 93 -6.79 -2.04 -9.21
C THR A 93 -7.50 -0.99 -8.38
N GLU A 94 -8.56 -1.37 -7.66
CA GLU A 94 -9.22 -0.50 -6.67
C GLU A 94 -8.21 -0.01 -5.62
N LEU A 95 -7.41 -0.92 -5.04
CA LEU A 95 -6.37 -0.56 -4.08
C LEU A 95 -5.33 0.41 -4.68
N CYS A 96 -4.83 0.12 -5.88
CA CYS A 96 -3.86 0.98 -6.56
C CYS A 96 -4.41 2.39 -6.84
N GLN A 97 -5.69 2.50 -7.21
CA GLN A 97 -6.36 3.78 -7.41
C GLN A 97 -6.47 4.56 -6.09
N GLU A 98 -6.94 3.92 -5.01
CA GLU A 98 -7.03 4.55 -3.69
C GLU A 98 -5.65 5.07 -3.20
N MET A 99 -4.59 4.30 -3.42
CA MET A 99 -3.22 4.71 -3.08
C MET A 99 -2.76 5.90 -3.91
N LEU A 100 -3.00 5.90 -5.23
CA LEU A 100 -2.63 7.00 -6.10
C LEU A 100 -3.39 8.28 -5.76
N ASP A 101 -4.67 8.17 -5.40
CA ASP A 101 -5.47 9.28 -4.92
C ASP A 101 -4.93 9.85 -3.61
N ALA A 102 -4.53 9.00 -2.67
CA ALA A 102 -3.91 9.43 -1.42
C ALA A 102 -2.60 10.20 -1.66
N VAL A 103 -1.74 9.69 -2.55
CA VAL A 103 -0.51 10.38 -2.98
C VAL A 103 -0.84 11.72 -3.64
N SER A 104 -1.73 11.72 -4.62
CA SER A 104 -2.14 12.91 -5.37
C SER A 104 -2.72 14.00 -4.46
N LYS A 105 -3.62 13.63 -3.56
CA LYS A 105 -4.22 14.55 -2.58
C LYS A 105 -3.17 15.14 -1.65
N SER A 106 -2.28 14.30 -1.11
CA SER A 106 -1.22 14.77 -0.23
C SER A 106 -0.25 15.73 -0.94
N GLN A 107 0.17 15.41 -2.17
CA GLN A 107 1.10 16.26 -2.91
C GLN A 107 0.46 17.58 -3.34
N ARG A 108 -0.79 17.57 -3.81
CA ARG A 108 -1.55 18.79 -4.11
C ARG A 108 -1.65 19.72 -2.89
N ASN A 109 -1.93 19.16 -1.71
CA ASN A 109 -2.03 19.94 -0.48
C ASN A 109 -0.68 20.58 -0.11
N LYS A 110 0.43 19.82 -0.20
CA LYS A 110 1.79 20.34 0.04
C LYS A 110 2.13 21.49 -0.92
N LEU A 111 1.92 21.31 -2.22
CA LEU A 111 2.22 22.32 -3.23
C LEU A 111 1.36 23.59 -3.08
N LYS A 112 0.09 23.46 -2.67
CA LYS A 112 -0.77 24.62 -2.39
C LYS A 112 -0.29 25.43 -1.18
N LEU A 113 0.12 24.75 -0.11
CA LEU A 113 0.64 25.40 1.09
C LEU A 113 1.95 26.14 0.80
N GLU A 114 2.86 25.52 0.05
CA GLU A 114 4.12 26.15 -0.36
C GLU A 114 3.88 27.43 -1.17
N LYS A 115 2.92 27.42 -2.10
CA LYS A 115 2.52 28.62 -2.85
C LYS A 115 2.00 29.74 -1.96
N LEU A 116 1.25 29.43 -0.90
CA LEU A 116 0.72 30.42 0.03
C LEU A 116 1.82 31.02 0.93
N SER A 117 2.80 30.21 1.33
CA SER A 117 3.94 30.66 2.15
C SER A 117 4.92 31.57 1.39
N LEU A 118 4.89 31.55 0.06
CA LEU A 118 5.76 32.35 -0.80
C LEU A 118 5.11 33.67 -1.27
N GLN A 119 3.83 33.94 -0.93
CA GLN A 119 3.22 35.23 -1.19
C GLN A 119 3.74 36.25 -0.15
N PRO A 120 4.47 37.31 -0.55
CA PRO A 120 4.96 38.31 0.39
C PRO A 120 3.77 39.07 1.00
N SER A 121 3.85 39.31 2.31
CA SER A 121 2.98 40.20 3.09
C SER A 121 3.16 41.66 2.65
N SER A 122 2.78 41.98 1.43
CA SER A 122 2.83 43.34 0.88
C SER A 122 1.48 43.67 0.29
N GLU A 123 0.51 43.89 1.18
CA GLU A 123 -0.69 44.70 0.98
C GLU A 123 -1.37 44.82 2.37
N LEU A 124 -0.87 45.75 3.19
CA LEU A 124 -1.58 46.50 4.24
C LEU A 124 -0.65 47.58 4.81
#